data_AF-A0A8J8DIA4-F1
#
_entry.id   AF-A0A8J8DIA4-F1
#
_cell.length_a   1.000
_cell.length_b   1.000
_cell.length_c   1.000
_cell.angle_alpha   90.00
_cell.angle_beta   90.00
_cell.angle_gamma   90.00
#
_symmetry.space_group_name_H-M   'P 1'
#
loop_
_entity.id
_entity.type
_entity.pdbx_description
1 polymer ?
#
loop_
_entity_poly.entity_id
_entity_poly.type
_entity_poly.pdbx_seq_one_letter_code
_entity_poly.pdbx_strand_id
1 'polypeptide(L)'
;MCAENSNRKKGLIVREPFATLIAEGKKVWEIRKSRTRIRGEVLILAGGRAVGSAELVDVLGPFTAEELAQHSDKHLVDLEFLRKYSKGKLLYAWVFSNAKKFNGPRKVRIARGAQVWANVVVEDE
;
A
#
# COMPACT_ATOMS: atom_id res chain seq x y z
N MET A 1 -12.54 18.93 -26.90
CA MET A 1 -11.47 19.41 -26.01
C MET A 1 -11.55 18.60 -24.72
N CYS A 2 -10.69 17.59 -24.58
CA CYS A 2 -10.67 16.72 -23.39
C CYS A 2 -9.74 17.36 -22.35
N ALA A 3 -10.30 18.05 -21.36
CA ALA A 3 -9.55 18.40 -20.16
C ALA A 3 -9.41 17.12 -19.30
N GLU A 4 -8.41 16.30 -19.57
CA GLU A 4 -8.18 15.06 -18.84
C GLU A 4 -7.65 15.34 -17.42
N ASN A 5 -8.47 15.01 -16.42
CA ASN A 5 -8.11 14.26 -15.20
C ASN A 5 -6.89 14.72 -14.35
N SER A 6 -6.67 16.01 -14.14
CA SER A 6 -5.60 16.48 -13.22
C SER A 6 -5.77 16.07 -11.74
N ASN A 7 -6.88 15.44 -11.34
CA ASN A 7 -7.12 15.00 -9.95
C ASN A 7 -7.24 13.47 -9.75
N ARG A 8 -6.87 12.65 -10.75
CA ARG A 8 -6.96 11.18 -10.63
C ARG A 8 -5.65 10.59 -10.10
N LYS A 9 -5.67 10.04 -8.90
CA LYS A 9 -4.51 9.39 -8.26
C LYS A 9 -4.66 7.87 -8.22
N LYS A 10 -3.52 7.16 -8.15
CA LYS A 10 -3.52 5.73 -7.80
C LYS A 10 -3.63 5.58 -6.28
N GLY A 11 -4.46 4.66 -5.84
CA GLY A 11 -4.62 4.31 -4.44
C GLY A 11 -4.40 2.81 -4.20
N LEU A 12 -3.65 2.49 -3.16
CA LEU A 12 -3.43 1.12 -2.68
C LEU A 12 -4.43 0.83 -1.56
N ILE A 13 -5.24 -0.22 -1.73
CA ILE A 13 -6.15 -0.70 -0.70
C ILE A 13 -5.37 -1.58 0.29
N VAL A 14 -5.33 -1.15 1.54
CA VAL A 14 -4.63 -1.82 2.64
C VAL A 14 -5.60 -1.97 3.81
N ARG A 15 -5.52 -3.09 4.54
CA ARG A 15 -6.32 -3.30 5.75
C ARG A 15 -5.66 -2.60 6.94
N GLU A 16 -6.47 -2.11 7.87
CA GLU A 16 -5.96 -1.69 9.18
C GLU A 16 -5.41 -2.90 9.97
N PRO A 17 -4.39 -2.69 10.82
CA PRO A 17 -3.72 -1.41 11.14
C PRO A 17 -2.62 -1.00 10.13
N PHE A 18 -2.32 -1.84 9.14
CA PHE A 18 -1.18 -1.64 8.25
C PHE A 18 -1.29 -0.39 7.38
N ALA A 19 -2.50 -0.01 6.98
CA ALA A 19 -2.74 1.23 6.24
C ALA A 19 -2.25 2.46 7.02
N THR A 20 -2.66 2.56 8.28
CA THR A 20 -2.20 3.63 9.19
C THR A 20 -0.69 3.58 9.40
N LEU A 21 -0.11 2.38 9.59
CA LEU A 21 1.34 2.24 9.80
C LEU A 21 2.16 2.66 8.57
N ILE A 22 1.69 2.43 7.35
CA ILE A 22 2.34 2.92 6.13
C ILE A 22 2.20 4.44 6.04
N ALA A 23 1.00 4.99 6.28
CA ALA A 23 0.78 6.43 6.22
C ALA A 23 1.61 7.20 7.27
N GLU A 24 1.88 6.59 8.43
CA GLU A 24 2.77 7.11 9.47
C GLU A 24 4.27 6.94 9.16
N GLY A 25 4.63 6.22 8.08
CA GLY A 25 6.02 5.91 7.74
C GLY A 25 6.69 4.87 8.64
N LYS A 26 5.93 4.24 9.56
CA LYS A 26 6.44 3.19 10.47
C LYS A 26 6.63 1.86 9.75
N LYS A 27 5.73 1.55 8.81
CA LYS A 27 5.79 0.35 7.95
C LYS A 27 6.25 0.76 6.56
N VAL A 28 7.49 0.47 6.24
CA VAL A 28 8.11 0.84 4.96
C VAL A 28 7.99 -0.26 3.90
N TRP A 29 7.70 -1.50 4.30
CA TRP A 29 7.49 -2.63 3.38
C TRP A 29 6.07 -3.17 3.45
N GLU A 30 5.35 -3.15 2.33
CA GLU A 30 4.07 -3.85 2.17
C GLU A 30 4.27 -5.21 1.51
N ILE A 31 3.78 -6.27 2.14
CA ILE A 31 4.03 -7.65 1.70
C ILE A 31 2.88 -8.14 0.83
N ARG A 32 3.19 -8.60 -0.38
CA ARG A 32 2.20 -9.10 -1.36
C ARG A 32 2.69 -10.37 -2.04
N LYS A 33 1.75 -11.14 -2.60
CA LYS A 33 2.03 -12.36 -3.38
C LYS A 33 2.47 -12.10 -4.83
N SER A 34 2.45 -10.84 -5.26
CA SER A 34 2.76 -10.45 -6.62
C SER A 34 3.57 -9.16 -6.67
N ARG A 35 4.33 -8.98 -7.76
CA ARG A 35 5.00 -7.72 -8.09
C ARG A 35 3.98 -6.71 -8.61
N THR A 36 4.39 -5.44 -8.61
CA THR A 36 3.69 -4.36 -9.30
C THR A 36 4.69 -3.53 -10.11
N ARG A 37 4.23 -3.00 -11.25
CA ARG A 37 4.99 -2.05 -12.09
C ARG A 37 4.76 -0.59 -11.68
N ILE A 38 3.83 -0.33 -10.75
CA ILE A 38 3.54 1.02 -10.27
C ILE A 38 4.76 1.57 -9.52
N ARG A 39 5.05 2.85 -9.74
CA ARG A 39 6.06 3.65 -9.04
C ARG A 39 5.54 5.06 -8.81
N GLY A 40 6.12 5.76 -7.84
CA GLY A 40 5.77 7.14 -7.48
C GLY A 40 4.72 7.24 -6.37
N GLU A 41 4.20 8.46 -6.16
CA GLU A 41 3.22 8.75 -5.10
C GLU A 41 1.91 7.99 -5.34
N VAL A 42 1.43 7.31 -4.30
CA VAL A 42 0.12 6.66 -4.26
C VAL A 42 -0.60 7.03 -2.96
N LEU A 43 -1.93 7.02 -2.99
CA LEU A 43 -2.75 7.14 -1.79
C LEU A 43 -2.83 5.80 -1.07
N ILE A 44 -2.80 5.84 0.26
CA ILE A 44 -3.05 4.66 1.10
C ILE A 44 -4.52 4.68 1.48
N LEU A 45 -5.25 3.66 1.06
CA LEU A 45 -6.70 3.56 1.21
C LEU A 45 -7.07 2.51 2.27
N ALA A 46 -7.93 2.89 3.21
CA ALA A 46 -8.52 2.02 4.21
C ALA A 46 -10.01 2.33 4.39
N GLY A 47 -10.85 1.29 4.44
CA GLY A 47 -12.30 1.48 4.65
C GLY A 47 -12.99 2.42 3.65
N GLY A 48 -12.50 2.51 2.42
CA GLY A 48 -13.04 3.40 1.38
C GLY A 48 -12.60 4.86 1.49
N ARG A 49 -11.62 5.19 2.35
CA ARG A 49 -11.06 6.53 2.54
C ARG A 49 -9.55 6.53 2.33
N ALA A 50 -8.98 7.68 1.98
CA ALA A 50 -7.53 7.88 1.94
C ALA A 50 -7.03 8.35 3.31
N VAL A 51 -6.12 7.59 3.92
CA VAL A 51 -5.55 7.90 5.25
C VAL A 51 -4.20 8.62 5.17
N GLY A 52 -3.58 8.62 3.99
CA GLY A 52 -2.33 9.30 3.70
C GLY A 52 -1.86 9.03 2.27
N SER A 53 -0.64 9.45 1.96
CA SER A 53 0.10 9.06 0.75
C SER A 53 1.47 8.49 1.10
N ALA A 54 2.05 7.73 0.18
CA ALA A 54 3.44 7.28 0.25
C ALA A 54 3.97 7.06 -1.17
N GLU A 55 5.28 7.12 -1.35
CA GLU A 55 5.93 6.87 -2.63
C GLU A 55 6.39 5.41 -2.74
N LEU A 56 5.86 4.68 -3.71
CA LEU A 56 6.31 3.32 -4.03
C LEU A 56 7.58 3.40 -4.87
N VAL A 57 8.73 3.18 -4.24
CA VAL A 57 10.05 3.38 -4.86
C VAL A 57 10.62 2.09 -5.44
N ASP A 58 10.31 0.93 -4.86
CA ASP A 58 10.84 -0.34 -5.33
C ASP A 58 9.95 -1.56 -5.03
N VAL A 59 10.27 -2.70 -5.64
CA VAL A 59 9.66 -4.00 -5.39
C VAL A 59 10.76 -5.06 -5.32
N LEU A 60 11.02 -5.53 -4.10
CA LEU A 60 12.05 -6.51 -3.78
C LEU A 60 11.47 -7.93 -3.73
N GLY A 61 12.36 -8.91 -3.89
CA GLY A 61 12.06 -10.34 -3.87
C GLY A 61 12.19 -11.02 -5.24
N PRO A 62 11.71 -12.26 -5.38
CA PRO A 62 10.88 -12.97 -4.40
C PRO A 62 11.63 -13.37 -3.12
N PHE A 63 10.88 -13.52 -2.03
CA PHE A 63 11.34 -13.99 -0.72
C PHE A 63 10.48 -15.14 -0.20
N THR A 64 11.08 -16.01 0.60
CA THR A 64 10.41 -16.93 1.51
C THR A 64 9.86 -16.18 2.74
N ALA A 65 9.03 -16.86 3.55
CA ALA A 65 8.54 -16.27 4.81
C ALA A 65 9.69 -16.10 5.82
N GLU A 66 10.63 -17.02 5.82
CA GLU A 66 11.82 -17.05 6.67
C GLU A 66 12.79 -15.91 6.35
N GLU A 67 13.03 -15.63 5.07
CA GLU A 67 13.84 -14.47 4.64
C GLU A 67 13.16 -13.15 5.02
N LEU A 68 11.84 -13.04 4.82
CA LEU A 68 11.11 -11.83 5.23
C LEU A 68 11.15 -11.61 6.74
N ALA A 69 11.10 -12.66 7.56
CA ALA A 69 11.14 -12.53 9.02
C ALA A 69 12.41 -11.81 9.53
N GLN A 70 13.51 -11.84 8.77
CA GLN A 70 14.74 -11.08 9.05
C GLN A 70 14.59 -9.55 8.86
N HIS A 71 13.44 -9.11 8.33
CA HIS A 71 13.11 -7.72 8.05
C HIS A 71 11.78 -7.31 8.73
N SER A 72 11.48 -7.95 9.86
CA SER A 72 10.26 -7.71 10.65
C SER A 72 10.12 -6.26 11.12
N ASP A 73 11.23 -5.54 11.30
CA ASP A 73 11.29 -4.10 11.58
C ASP A 73 10.70 -3.25 10.44
N LYS A 74 10.75 -3.72 9.19
CA LYS A 74 10.28 -2.97 8.01
C LYS A 74 8.81 -3.19 7.68
N HIS A 75 8.32 -4.42 7.89
CA HIS A 75 6.96 -4.81 7.52
C HIS A 75 6.03 -5.04 8.72
N LEU A 76 6.55 -5.12 9.94
CA LEU A 76 5.80 -5.18 11.20
C LEU A 76 4.81 -6.35 11.30
N VAL A 77 5.21 -7.53 10.83
CA VAL A 77 4.46 -8.79 11.04
C VAL A 77 5.41 -9.90 11.43
N ASP A 78 4.93 -10.87 12.21
CA ASP A 78 5.73 -12.02 12.64
C ASP A 78 5.80 -13.14 11.57
N LEU A 79 6.65 -14.14 11.82
CA LEU A 79 6.85 -15.28 10.93
C LEU A 79 5.59 -16.14 10.77
N GLU A 80 4.78 -16.30 11.81
CA GLU A 80 3.56 -17.11 11.76
C GLU A 80 2.55 -16.49 10.79
N PHE A 81 2.35 -15.17 10.90
CA PHE A 81 1.54 -14.39 9.97
C PHE A 81 2.06 -14.54 8.55
N LEU A 82 3.37 -14.40 8.33
CA LEU A 82 3.98 -14.54 7.00
C LEU A 82 3.73 -15.92 6.40
N ARG A 83 3.94 -17.00 7.15
CA ARG A 83 3.68 -18.39 6.70
C ARG A 83 2.21 -18.61 6.35
N LYS A 84 1.30 -18.17 7.21
CA LYS A 84 -0.15 -18.27 6.98
C LYS A 84 -0.58 -17.46 5.76
N TYR A 85 -0.04 -16.26 5.62
CA TYR A 85 -0.34 -15.39 4.49
C TYR A 85 0.21 -15.97 3.19
N SER A 86 1.47 -16.40 3.17
CA SER A 86 2.16 -16.93 1.99
C SER A 86 1.49 -18.20 1.46
N LYS A 87 1.04 -19.10 2.35
CA LYS A 87 0.60 -20.46 2.03
C LYS A 87 1.64 -21.21 1.18
N GLY A 88 2.91 -21.08 1.57
CA GLY A 88 4.05 -21.72 0.90
C GLY A 88 4.48 -21.06 -0.43
N LYS A 89 3.87 -19.94 -0.82
CA LYS A 89 4.27 -19.19 -2.01
C LYS A 89 5.32 -18.14 -1.67
N LEU A 90 6.18 -17.81 -2.63
CA LEU A 90 7.09 -16.68 -2.48
C LEU A 90 6.32 -15.35 -2.42
N LEU A 91 6.89 -14.40 -1.70
CA LEU A 91 6.34 -13.08 -1.42
C LEU A 91 7.24 -11.97 -1.96
N TYR A 92 6.68 -10.78 -2.11
CA TYR A 92 7.39 -9.58 -2.55
C TYR A 92 7.15 -8.47 -1.55
N ALA A 93 8.18 -7.66 -1.34
CA ALA A 93 8.10 -6.46 -0.52
C ALA A 93 8.00 -5.23 -1.42
N TRP A 94 6.90 -4.50 -1.32
CA TRP A 94 6.70 -3.20 -1.97
C TRP A 94 7.24 -2.12 -1.05
N VAL A 95 8.29 -1.43 -1.51
CA VAL A 95 9.08 -0.51 -0.69
C VAL A 95 8.51 0.90 -0.80
N PHE A 96 8.07 1.43 0.33
CA PHE A 96 7.53 2.77 0.48
C PHE A 96 8.54 3.73 1.10
N SER A 97 8.50 4.98 0.65
CA SER A 97 9.21 6.11 1.25
C SER A 97 8.31 7.35 1.24
N ASN A 98 8.79 8.46 1.82
CA ASN A 98 8.12 9.77 1.77
C ASN A 98 6.64 9.72 2.21
N ALA A 99 6.34 8.91 3.23
CA ALA A 99 4.99 8.76 3.75
C ALA A 99 4.48 10.07 4.36
N LYS A 100 3.22 10.40 4.07
CA LYS A 100 2.52 11.59 4.57
C LYS A 100 1.15 11.18 5.09
N LYS A 101 1.00 11.11 6.41
CA LYS A 101 -0.30 10.91 7.04
C LYS A 101 -1.16 12.16 6.86
N PHE A 102 -2.44 11.98 6.58
CA PHE A 102 -3.38 13.10 6.55
C PHE A 102 -3.89 13.40 7.97
N ASN A 103 -4.22 14.67 8.23
CA ASN A 103 -4.80 15.09 9.52
C ASN A 103 -6.09 14.32 9.85
N GLY A 104 -6.85 13.93 8.83
CA GLY A 104 -7.99 13.03 8.92
C GLY A 104 -8.19 12.24 7.63
N PRO A 105 -8.94 11.11 7.68
CA PRO A 105 -9.25 10.33 6.49
C PRO A 105 -10.05 11.13 5.46
N ARG A 106 -9.55 11.24 4.23
CA ARG A 106 -10.21 11.97 3.14
C ARG A 106 -11.16 11.05 2.36
N LYS A 107 -12.31 11.57 1.95
CA LYS A 107 -13.24 10.83 1.08
C LYS A 107 -12.62 10.64 -0.30
N VAL A 108 -12.81 9.45 -0.85
CA VAL A 108 -12.36 9.12 -2.20
C VAL A 108 -13.44 8.35 -2.94
N ARG A 109 -13.57 8.63 -4.23
CA ARG A 109 -14.41 7.81 -5.11
C ARG A 109 -13.59 6.67 -5.72
N ILE A 110 -13.84 5.44 -5.27
CA ILE A 110 -13.21 4.22 -5.78
C ILE A 110 -14.02 3.68 -6.95
N ALA A 111 -13.37 3.41 -8.08
CA ALA A 111 -14.01 2.71 -9.19
C ALA A 111 -14.49 1.31 -8.76
N ARG A 112 -15.67 0.88 -9.22
CA ARG A 112 -16.25 -0.43 -8.86
C ARG A 112 -15.29 -1.57 -9.22
N GLY A 113 -15.21 -2.58 -8.36
CA GLY A 113 -14.42 -3.80 -8.58
C GLY A 113 -12.93 -3.74 -8.20
N ALA A 114 -12.44 -2.62 -7.65
CA ALA A 114 -11.05 -2.50 -7.23
C ALA A 114 -10.75 -3.35 -5.98
N GLN A 115 -9.77 -4.27 -6.07
CA GLN A 115 -9.39 -5.15 -4.96
C GLN A 115 -8.01 -4.84 -4.35
N VAL A 116 -7.07 -4.29 -5.13
CA VAL A 116 -5.71 -3.98 -4.67
C VAL A 116 -5.34 -2.55 -5.04
N TRP A 117 -5.40 -2.23 -6.32
CA TRP A 117 -5.17 -0.88 -6.83
C TRP A 117 -6.47 -0.26 -7.31
N ALA A 118 -6.70 0.99 -6.95
CA ALA A 118 -7.82 1.79 -7.40
C ALA A 118 -7.32 3.06 -8.07
N ASN A 119 -7.96 3.47 -9.16
CA ASN A 119 -7.87 4.85 -9.60
C ASN A 119 -8.93 5.64 -8.84
N VAL A 120 -8.51 6.64 -8.09
CA VAL A 120 -9.38 7.42 -7.20
C VAL A 120 -9.33 8.89 -7.54
N VAL A 121 -10.42 9.57 -7.23
CA VAL A 121 -10.50 11.04 -7.20
C VAL A 121 -10.65 11.42 -5.73
N VAL A 122 -9.78 12.30 -5.25
CA VAL A 122 -9.88 12.85 -3.90
C VAL A 122 -10.96 13.92 -3.93
N GLU A 123 -11.93 13.80 -3.03
CA GLU A 123 -12.89 14.86 -2.78
C GLU A 123 -12.22 15.77 -1.76
N ASP A 124 -11.70 16.91 -2.23
CA ASP A 124 -11.30 17.99 -1.32
C ASP A 124 -12.59 18.62 -0.78
N GLU A 125 -12.69 18.76 0.55
CA GLU A 125 -13.78 19.48 1.22
C GLU A 125 -13.69 20.99 0.98
#